data_AF-A0AAV9V950-F1
#
_entry.id   AF-A0AAV9V950-F1
#
_cell.length_a   1.000
_cell.length_b   1.000
_cell.length_c   1.000
_cell.angle_alpha   90.00
_cell.angle_beta   90.00
_cell.angle_gamma   90.00
#
_symmetry.space_group_name_H-M   'P 1'
#
loop_
_entity.id
_entity.type
_entity.pdbx_description
1 polymer ?
#
loop_
_entity_poly.entity_id
_entity_poly.type
_entity_poly.pdbx_seq_one_letter_code
_entity_poly.pdbx_strand_id
1 'polypeptide(L)'
;MRRLRKADYDVGWLCALDCEAAAAQLMLDEKHGPPLDFTHSQPAHSPAASQNFYRFGSIGELNVVITVLPAGITGTSAASDVAHDFNRDFPDLRLRFMVGIGGGIPSATHDIRLGDVVVSIPDGRFAGIVQHDRGRQMTGWFDRVGVLPAPPTNLLRALNFVRGVQTDILGERIAAILRAAANADDRFAQPSRSTDLLFPASLVHTATSTCERGCDLSKCVQRLAIDNAHRYSRVHFGTIASGNCVMRDAVLRDKIARETGALCFEMEAAGIMQVWPCLVVRGISDYCDSHKNDEWRYYAASAAAAFTKFMLMEMYGSGDTGRNIDPLTPSPTIGLSPVYGSEAQPQTTSLQSNIYNFYKDQKPGYLDDEMDVQPDGSSSSPLRKSSLYACIFADNDRRNTAPAPSEPTPYPPGLAVPRAATSWPTAGAFPGGQGSPAGGGIYIGGNVNTQGGKAFFGQNTFNSNGDINF
;
A
#
# COMPACT_ATOMS: atom_id res chain seq x y z
N MET A 1 -4.64 -34.63 -1.37
CA MET A 1 -4.69 -33.17 -1.38
C MET A 1 -6.15 -32.76 -1.38
N ARG A 2 -6.60 -31.95 -0.41
CA ARG A 2 -7.99 -31.48 -0.31
C ARG A 2 -8.36 -30.64 -1.54
N ARG A 3 -9.63 -30.66 -1.93
CA ARG A 3 -10.21 -29.80 -2.98
C ARG A 3 -11.49 -29.18 -2.43
N LEU A 4 -11.69 -27.91 -2.72
CA LEU A 4 -12.86 -27.11 -2.32
C LEU A 4 -13.50 -26.52 -3.58
N ARG A 5 -14.55 -25.70 -3.45
CA ARG A 5 -15.09 -24.87 -4.54
C ARG A 5 -14.46 -23.47 -4.51
N LYS A 6 -14.56 -22.69 -5.59
CA LYS A 6 -14.06 -21.30 -5.62
C LYS A 6 -14.71 -20.41 -4.55
N ALA A 7 -16.01 -20.58 -4.34
CA ALA A 7 -16.78 -19.86 -3.32
C ALA A 7 -16.47 -20.27 -1.86
N ASP A 8 -15.63 -21.29 -1.65
CA ASP A 8 -15.17 -21.69 -0.31
C ASP A 8 -13.88 -20.94 0.11
N TYR A 9 -13.38 -19.99 -0.70
CA TYR A 9 -12.18 -19.18 -0.43
C TYR A 9 -12.54 -17.74 -0.01
N ASP A 10 -12.21 -17.37 1.23
CA ASP A 10 -12.39 -16.00 1.74
C ASP A 10 -11.20 -15.07 1.42
N VAL A 11 -9.99 -15.63 1.33
CA VAL A 11 -8.72 -14.87 1.27
C VAL A 11 -8.10 -14.92 -0.12
N GLY A 12 -7.96 -13.76 -0.74
CA GLY A 12 -7.19 -13.56 -1.95
C GLY A 12 -5.86 -12.88 -1.65
N TRP A 13 -4.78 -13.43 -2.21
CA TRP A 13 -3.41 -12.98 -2.01
C TRP A 13 -2.75 -12.77 -3.37
N LEU A 14 -2.37 -11.54 -3.69
CA LEU A 14 -1.71 -11.14 -4.93
C LEU A 14 -0.23 -10.84 -4.63
N CYS A 15 0.67 -11.35 -5.47
CA CYS A 15 2.12 -11.09 -5.43
C CYS A 15 2.61 -10.52 -6.78
N ALA A 16 3.68 -9.73 -6.80
CA ALA A 16 4.33 -9.26 -8.02
C ALA A 16 5.43 -10.23 -8.51
N LEU A 17 6.17 -10.85 -7.59
CA LEU A 17 7.38 -11.61 -7.89
C LEU A 17 7.30 -13.09 -7.50
N ASP A 18 8.19 -13.88 -8.09
CA ASP A 18 8.37 -15.31 -7.84
C ASP A 18 8.70 -15.64 -6.37
N CYS A 19 9.61 -14.89 -5.78
CA CYS A 19 10.04 -14.99 -4.39
C CYS A 19 8.94 -14.58 -3.40
N GLU A 20 8.04 -13.67 -3.78
CA GLU A 20 6.85 -13.28 -3.00
C GLU A 20 5.78 -14.36 -3.06
N ALA A 21 5.51 -14.92 -4.23
CA ALA A 21 4.61 -16.05 -4.41
C ALA A 21 5.12 -17.33 -3.72
N ALA A 22 6.44 -17.51 -3.66
CA ALA A 22 7.08 -18.58 -2.88
C ALA A 22 6.95 -18.34 -1.37
N ALA A 23 7.22 -17.12 -0.88
CA ALA A 23 7.00 -16.74 0.52
C ALA A 23 5.54 -17.00 0.96
N ALA A 24 4.57 -16.58 0.15
CA ALA A 24 3.14 -16.83 0.39
C ALA A 24 2.81 -18.32 0.48
N GLN A 25 3.40 -19.16 -0.38
CA GLN A 25 3.23 -20.62 -0.35
C GLN A 25 3.93 -21.33 0.82
N LEU A 26 4.87 -20.66 1.52
CA LEU A 26 5.45 -21.12 2.78
C LEU A 26 4.59 -20.74 3.99
N MET A 27 3.65 -19.79 3.84
CA MET A 27 2.71 -19.42 4.91
C MET A 27 1.52 -20.37 5.03
N LEU A 28 1.21 -21.16 4.01
CA LEU A 28 0.08 -22.10 4.02
C LEU A 28 0.30 -23.27 5.00
N ASP A 29 -0.70 -23.55 5.83
CA ASP A 29 -0.73 -24.69 6.77
C ASP A 29 -1.14 -25.99 6.05
N GLU A 30 -2.21 -25.95 5.25
CA GLU A 30 -2.54 -27.00 4.27
C GLU A 30 -2.37 -26.45 2.85
N LYS A 31 -1.93 -27.28 1.90
CA LYS A 31 -1.96 -26.97 0.45
C LYS A 31 -3.08 -27.76 -0.22
N HIS A 32 -3.97 -27.07 -0.93
CA HIS A 32 -5.12 -27.64 -1.63
C HIS A 32 -4.81 -27.87 -3.12
N GLY A 33 -5.51 -28.83 -3.73
CA GLY A 33 -5.57 -28.97 -5.18
C GLY A 33 -6.53 -27.95 -5.82
N PRO A 34 -6.53 -27.80 -7.16
CA PRO A 34 -7.42 -26.88 -7.87
C PRO A 34 -8.89 -27.10 -7.49
N PRO A 35 -9.73 -26.04 -7.38
CA PRO A 35 -11.11 -26.19 -6.97
C PRO A 35 -11.94 -27.13 -7.86
N LEU A 36 -13.06 -27.63 -7.33
CA LEU A 36 -13.94 -28.59 -7.99
C LEU A 36 -14.63 -27.99 -9.23
N ASP A 37 -14.96 -26.71 -9.15
CA ASP A 37 -15.57 -25.85 -10.17
C ASP A 37 -14.52 -25.01 -10.95
N PHE A 38 -13.22 -25.25 -10.76
CA PHE A 38 -12.16 -24.57 -11.50
C PHE A 38 -11.80 -25.35 -12.77
N THR A 39 -12.49 -25.07 -13.88
CA THR A 39 -12.20 -25.70 -15.17
C THR A 39 -10.95 -25.10 -15.83
N HIS A 40 -9.77 -25.65 -15.55
CA HIS A 40 -8.59 -25.47 -16.41
C HIS A 40 -8.84 -25.93 -17.85
N SER A 41 -9.81 -26.82 -18.06
CA SER A 41 -10.24 -27.34 -19.36
C SER A 41 -11.21 -26.41 -20.10
N GLN A 42 -10.91 -25.12 -20.15
CA GLN A 42 -11.49 -24.21 -21.15
C GLN A 42 -10.44 -24.02 -22.25
N PRO A 43 -10.81 -24.06 -23.55
CA PRO A 43 -9.85 -23.77 -24.62
C PRO A 43 -9.34 -22.34 -24.48
N ALA A 44 -8.09 -22.08 -24.86
CA ALA A 44 -7.37 -20.81 -24.68
C ALA A 44 -7.94 -19.61 -25.49
N HIS A 45 -9.14 -19.77 -26.08
CA HIS A 45 -9.88 -18.76 -26.82
C HIS A 45 -11.31 -18.56 -26.26
N SER A 46 -11.64 -19.21 -25.14
CA SER A 46 -12.88 -18.98 -24.39
C SER A 46 -12.77 -17.70 -23.56
N PRO A 47 -13.68 -16.71 -23.70
CA PRO A 47 -13.68 -15.49 -22.86
C PRO A 47 -13.89 -15.74 -21.36
N ALA A 48 -14.22 -16.98 -20.97
CA ALA A 48 -14.38 -17.41 -19.58
C ALA A 48 -13.19 -18.26 -19.05
N ALA A 49 -12.09 -18.36 -19.81
CA ALA A 49 -10.86 -18.99 -19.35
C ALA A 49 -10.04 -18.04 -18.47
N SER A 50 -9.72 -18.47 -17.25
CA SER A 50 -8.76 -17.79 -16.37
C SER A 50 -7.39 -17.68 -17.06
N GLN A 51 -6.89 -16.47 -17.27
CA GLN A 51 -5.51 -16.24 -17.73
C GLN A 51 -4.50 -16.36 -16.58
N ASN A 52 -4.94 -16.08 -15.36
CA ASN A 52 -4.15 -16.21 -14.14
C ASN A 52 -3.82 -17.68 -13.80
N PHE A 53 -2.66 -17.88 -13.17
CA PHE A 53 -2.32 -19.13 -12.49
C PHE A 53 -2.45 -18.97 -10.98
N TYR A 54 -3.06 -19.96 -10.33
CA TYR A 54 -3.37 -19.91 -8.91
C TYR A 54 -2.64 -20.99 -8.10
N ARG A 55 -2.51 -20.74 -6.80
CA ARG A 55 -2.14 -21.72 -5.77
C ARG A 55 -3.17 -21.64 -4.65
N PHE A 56 -3.38 -22.76 -3.96
CA PHE A 56 -4.49 -22.94 -3.05
C PHE A 56 -4.04 -23.58 -1.74
N GLY A 57 -4.66 -23.20 -0.63
CA GLY A 57 -4.38 -23.77 0.68
C GLY A 57 -5.23 -23.16 1.78
N SER A 58 -4.76 -23.26 3.03
CA SER A 58 -5.35 -22.61 4.19
C SER A 58 -4.30 -21.95 5.09
N ILE A 59 -4.75 -20.96 5.88
CA ILE A 59 -4.02 -20.39 7.01
C ILE A 59 -4.99 -20.41 8.20
N GLY A 60 -4.72 -21.24 9.20
CA GLY A 60 -5.73 -21.61 10.20
C GLY A 60 -7.01 -22.15 9.55
N GLU A 61 -8.17 -21.58 9.92
CA GLU A 61 -9.47 -21.96 9.35
C GLU A 61 -9.75 -21.29 7.98
N LEU A 62 -8.98 -20.28 7.58
CA LEU A 62 -9.22 -19.51 6.36
C LEU A 62 -8.65 -20.20 5.13
N ASN A 63 -9.47 -20.40 4.10
CA ASN A 63 -9.02 -20.90 2.81
C ASN A 63 -8.44 -19.73 1.97
N VAL A 64 -7.22 -19.93 1.47
CA VAL A 64 -6.41 -18.92 0.77
C VAL A 64 -6.17 -19.32 -0.68
N VAL A 65 -6.45 -18.39 -1.61
CA VAL A 65 -6.01 -18.45 -3.00
C VAL A 65 -4.94 -17.40 -3.26
N ILE A 66 -3.82 -17.82 -3.84
CA ILE A 66 -2.66 -17.00 -4.16
C ILE A 66 -2.53 -16.90 -5.69
N THR A 67 -2.23 -15.72 -6.22
CA THR A 67 -1.80 -15.52 -7.61
C THR A 67 -0.58 -14.60 -7.70
N VAL A 68 0.05 -14.53 -8.88
CA VAL A 68 1.26 -13.75 -9.13
C VAL A 68 1.22 -13.12 -10.52
N LEU A 69 1.84 -11.95 -10.68
CA LEU A 69 2.03 -11.32 -11.99
C LEU A 69 2.83 -12.23 -12.97
N PRO A 70 2.67 -12.03 -14.29
CA PRO A 70 3.45 -12.77 -15.28
C PRO A 70 4.95 -12.54 -15.12
N ALA A 71 5.75 -13.61 -15.29
CA ALA A 71 7.19 -13.56 -15.07
C ALA A 71 7.89 -12.47 -15.93
N GLY A 72 8.59 -11.55 -15.27
CA GLY A 72 9.28 -10.43 -15.90
C GLY A 72 8.41 -9.20 -16.17
N ILE A 73 7.11 -9.23 -15.84
CA ILE A 73 6.19 -8.10 -15.98
C ILE A 73 5.85 -7.55 -14.59
N THR A 74 5.97 -6.23 -14.42
CA THR A 74 5.69 -5.48 -13.17
C THR A 74 5.00 -4.17 -13.51
N GLY A 75 4.59 -3.39 -12.51
CA GLY A 75 3.95 -2.08 -12.72
C GLY A 75 2.42 -2.11 -12.72
N THR A 76 1.82 -0.93 -12.65
CA THR A 76 0.41 -0.74 -12.27
C THR A 76 -0.57 -1.35 -13.28
N SER A 77 -0.28 -1.31 -14.59
CA SER A 77 -1.20 -1.82 -15.62
C SER A 77 -1.34 -3.34 -15.55
N ALA A 78 -0.23 -4.08 -15.60
CA ALA A 78 -0.25 -5.53 -15.52
C ALA A 78 -0.81 -6.04 -14.18
N ALA A 79 -0.55 -5.29 -13.09
CA ALA A 79 -1.15 -5.59 -11.80
C ALA A 79 -2.68 -5.37 -11.78
N SER A 80 -3.18 -4.35 -12.48
CA SER A 80 -4.62 -4.12 -12.66
C SER A 80 -5.27 -5.23 -13.50
N ASP A 81 -4.62 -5.70 -14.56
CA ASP A 81 -5.14 -6.78 -15.41
C ASP A 81 -5.28 -8.09 -14.61
N VAL A 82 -4.22 -8.50 -13.91
CA VAL A 82 -4.21 -9.68 -13.03
C VAL A 82 -5.25 -9.55 -11.91
N ALA A 83 -5.39 -8.37 -11.29
CA ALA A 83 -6.36 -8.13 -10.22
C ALA A 83 -7.82 -8.13 -10.71
N HIS A 84 -8.08 -7.64 -11.92
CA HIS A 84 -9.40 -7.71 -12.55
C HIS A 84 -9.78 -9.17 -12.85
N ASP A 85 -8.88 -9.94 -13.45
CA ASP A 85 -9.08 -11.37 -13.70
C ASP A 85 -9.27 -12.15 -12.39
N PHE A 86 -8.52 -11.83 -11.33
CA PHE A 86 -8.67 -12.46 -10.02
C PHE A 86 -10.04 -12.16 -9.39
N ASN A 87 -10.53 -10.91 -9.52
CA ASN A 87 -11.86 -10.51 -9.06
C ASN A 87 -13.00 -11.17 -9.86
N ARG A 88 -12.80 -11.45 -11.16
CA ARG A 88 -13.75 -12.19 -11.99
C ARG A 88 -13.79 -13.67 -11.60
N ASP A 89 -12.62 -14.28 -11.43
CA ASP A 89 -12.51 -15.73 -11.21
C ASP A 89 -12.97 -16.13 -9.80
N PHE A 90 -12.69 -15.29 -8.81
CA PHE A 90 -13.06 -15.46 -7.41
C PHE A 90 -13.76 -14.18 -6.87
N PRO A 91 -15.06 -14.00 -7.18
CA PRO A 91 -15.80 -12.79 -6.79
C PRO A 91 -16.02 -12.68 -5.27
N ASP A 92 -16.16 -13.82 -4.59
CA ASP A 92 -16.54 -13.92 -3.18
C ASP A 92 -15.41 -13.58 -2.19
N LEU A 93 -14.21 -13.20 -2.67
CA LEU A 93 -13.06 -12.89 -1.83
C LEU A 93 -13.33 -11.68 -0.94
N ARG A 94 -13.38 -11.89 0.38
CA ARG A 94 -13.68 -10.89 1.41
C ARG A 94 -12.43 -10.26 2.02
N LEU A 95 -11.32 -10.99 2.00
CA LEU A 95 -10.05 -10.60 2.58
C LEU A 95 -9.03 -10.55 1.45
N ARG A 96 -8.64 -9.33 1.04
CA ARG A 96 -7.87 -9.07 -0.17
C ARG A 96 -6.53 -8.45 0.19
N PHE A 97 -5.43 -9.07 -0.23
CA PHE A 97 -4.08 -8.59 0.08
C PHE A 97 -3.20 -8.48 -1.17
N MET A 98 -2.41 -7.42 -1.23
CA MET A 98 -1.21 -7.34 -2.07
C MET A 98 0.00 -7.45 -1.17
N VAL A 99 0.79 -8.52 -1.30
CA VAL A 99 1.92 -8.79 -0.39
C VAL A 99 3.19 -8.98 -1.20
N GLY A 100 4.24 -8.25 -0.83
CA GLY A 100 5.51 -8.34 -1.54
C GLY A 100 6.62 -7.53 -0.91
N ILE A 101 7.63 -7.17 -1.70
CA ILE A 101 8.73 -6.30 -1.29
C ILE A 101 8.44 -4.83 -1.60
N GLY A 102 9.15 -3.92 -0.94
CA GLY A 102 9.23 -2.51 -1.29
C GLY A 102 10.54 -1.91 -0.81
N GLY A 103 10.90 -0.73 -1.32
CA GLY A 103 12.07 0.01 -0.83
C GLY A 103 11.66 1.01 0.26
N GLY A 104 12.34 0.97 1.40
CA GLY A 104 11.99 1.73 2.59
C GLY A 104 12.44 3.19 2.55
N ILE A 105 11.78 4.04 3.35
CA ILE A 105 12.07 5.47 3.49
C ILE A 105 12.40 5.77 4.97
N PRO A 106 13.66 5.61 5.39
CA PRO A 106 14.06 5.92 6.76
C PRO A 106 13.91 7.41 7.08
N SER A 107 13.44 7.73 8.27
CA SER A 107 13.23 9.11 8.73
C SER A 107 13.48 9.22 10.24
N ALA A 108 13.65 10.43 10.75
CA ALA A 108 13.81 10.66 12.20
C ALA A 108 12.60 10.20 13.04
N THR A 109 11.42 10.06 12.42
CA THR A 109 10.19 9.53 13.03
C THR A 109 9.97 8.03 12.82
N HIS A 110 10.58 7.45 11.78
CA HIS A 110 10.43 6.05 11.41
C HIS A 110 11.80 5.50 10.98
N ASP A 111 12.53 4.88 11.92
CA ASP A 111 13.75 4.12 11.63
C ASP A 111 13.37 2.78 10.99
N ILE A 112 13.01 2.84 9.71
CA ILE A 112 12.69 1.70 8.86
C ILE A 112 13.99 1.01 8.47
N ARG A 113 14.08 -0.31 8.71
CA ARG A 113 15.27 -1.12 8.44
C ARG A 113 15.03 -2.21 7.40
N LEU A 114 16.09 -2.77 6.83
CA LEU A 114 15.93 -3.90 5.90
C LEU A 114 15.33 -5.10 6.65
N GLY A 115 14.35 -5.75 6.01
CA GLY A 115 13.54 -6.80 6.60
C GLY A 115 12.42 -6.35 7.55
N ASP A 116 12.21 -5.04 7.77
CA ASP A 116 10.97 -4.54 8.40
C ASP A 116 9.76 -4.71 7.45
N VAL A 117 8.56 -4.52 7.97
CA VAL A 117 7.30 -4.54 7.22
C VAL A 117 6.62 -3.17 7.29
N VAL A 118 6.15 -2.66 6.16
CA VAL A 118 5.26 -1.50 6.07
C VAL A 118 3.87 -1.97 5.64
N VAL A 119 2.85 -1.49 6.35
CA VAL A 119 1.44 -1.84 6.14
C VAL A 119 0.65 -0.58 5.80
N SER A 120 -0.07 -0.61 4.68
CA SER A 120 -0.90 0.51 4.23
C SER A 120 -2.08 0.78 5.17
N ILE A 121 -2.22 2.02 5.62
CA ILE A 121 -3.38 2.47 6.41
C ILE A 121 -3.72 3.93 6.08
N PRO A 122 -5.01 4.33 6.05
CA PRO A 122 -5.37 5.74 5.88
C PRO A 122 -4.74 6.63 6.96
N ASP A 123 -4.06 7.70 6.54
CA ASP A 123 -3.32 8.63 7.42
C ASP A 123 -4.00 10.02 7.56
N GLY A 124 -5.22 10.14 7.03
CA GLY A 124 -5.99 11.40 6.97
C GLY A 124 -5.70 12.27 5.75
N ARG A 125 -4.61 12.01 4.99
CA ARG A 125 -4.29 12.67 3.71
C ARG A 125 -4.47 11.71 2.54
N PHE A 126 -4.06 10.46 2.71
CA PHE A 126 -4.17 9.39 1.73
C PHE A 126 -4.91 8.18 2.34
N ALA A 127 -5.44 7.33 1.46
CA ALA A 127 -6.19 6.13 1.84
C ALA A 127 -5.28 4.93 2.21
N GLY A 128 -4.00 5.17 2.49
CA GLY A 128 -2.95 4.16 2.69
C GLY A 128 -2.06 3.95 1.47
N ILE A 129 -2.52 4.25 0.26
CA ILE A 129 -1.71 4.27 -0.97
C ILE A 129 -1.79 5.65 -1.63
N VAL A 130 -0.66 6.13 -2.16
CA VAL A 130 -0.58 7.31 -3.02
C VAL A 130 0.12 6.96 -4.34
N GLN A 131 -0.48 7.31 -5.47
CA GLN A 131 0.20 7.16 -6.76
C GLN A 131 1.20 8.33 -6.94
N HIS A 132 2.50 8.03 -6.88
CA HIS A 132 3.54 9.05 -6.82
C HIS A 132 3.98 9.57 -8.21
N ASP A 133 3.57 8.91 -9.29
CA ASP A 133 3.88 9.24 -10.69
C ASP A 133 2.67 9.81 -11.47
N ARG A 134 1.51 9.95 -10.82
CA ARG A 134 0.28 10.46 -11.44
C ARG A 134 0.04 11.92 -11.10
N GLY A 135 -0.03 12.76 -12.14
CA GLY A 135 -0.07 14.21 -12.00
C GLY A 135 0.10 14.94 -13.32
N ARG A 136 0.17 16.27 -13.24
CA ARG A 136 0.53 17.15 -14.34
C ARG A 136 1.96 17.64 -14.13
N GLN A 137 2.84 17.42 -15.11
CA GLN A 137 4.19 17.97 -15.06
C GLN A 137 4.11 19.47 -15.34
N MET A 138 4.55 20.28 -14.37
CA MET A 138 4.60 21.74 -14.46
C MET A 138 6.06 22.20 -14.55
N THR A 139 6.30 23.47 -14.87
CA THR A 139 7.66 24.03 -14.89
C THR A 139 8.23 24.05 -13.46
N GLY A 140 9.20 23.17 -13.18
CA GLY A 140 9.90 23.07 -11.89
C GLY A 140 9.20 22.24 -10.81
N TRP A 141 7.94 21.83 -10.99
CA TRP A 141 7.18 21.06 -9.98
C TRP A 141 6.21 20.06 -10.61
N PHE A 142 5.64 19.17 -9.79
CA PHE A 142 4.73 18.11 -10.24
C PHE A 142 3.41 18.20 -9.47
N ASP A 143 2.32 18.42 -10.19
CA ASP A 143 0.98 18.58 -9.64
C ASP A 143 0.32 17.21 -9.51
N ARG A 144 0.44 16.59 -8.34
CA ARG A 144 -0.03 15.23 -8.03
C ARG A 144 -1.56 15.17 -8.03
N VAL A 145 -2.16 14.28 -8.82
CA VAL A 145 -3.63 14.16 -8.93
C VAL A 145 -4.15 12.73 -8.82
N GLY A 146 -5.40 12.61 -8.40
CA GLY A 146 -6.11 11.35 -8.24
C GLY A 146 -6.18 10.89 -6.79
N VAL A 147 -7.15 10.02 -6.52
CA VAL A 147 -7.37 9.39 -5.22
C VAL A 147 -7.51 7.89 -5.45
N LEU A 148 -6.97 7.09 -4.53
CA LEU A 148 -7.13 5.65 -4.48
C LEU A 148 -8.11 5.30 -3.34
N PRO A 149 -8.92 4.24 -3.46
CA PRO A 149 -9.78 3.80 -2.36
C PRO A 149 -8.95 3.25 -1.20
N ALA A 150 -9.58 3.17 -0.02
CA ALA A 150 -8.96 2.56 1.16
C ALA A 150 -9.01 1.02 1.10
N PRO A 151 -8.14 0.31 1.85
CA PRO A 151 -8.30 -1.11 2.12
C PRO A 151 -9.69 -1.45 2.69
N PRO A 152 -10.25 -2.64 2.38
CA PRO A 152 -11.52 -3.10 2.91
C PRO A 152 -11.68 -2.93 4.43
N THR A 153 -12.85 -2.43 4.87
CA THR A 153 -13.13 -2.04 6.27
C THR A 153 -12.96 -3.18 7.28
N ASN A 154 -13.16 -4.44 6.87
CA ASN A 154 -12.87 -5.62 7.68
C ASN A 154 -11.37 -5.79 7.96
N LEU A 155 -10.50 -5.53 6.98
CA LEU A 155 -9.05 -5.53 7.16
C LEU A 155 -8.61 -4.35 8.04
N LEU A 156 -9.17 -3.16 7.83
CA LEU A 156 -8.89 -1.99 8.69
C LEU A 156 -9.32 -2.21 10.16
N ARG A 157 -10.43 -2.92 10.39
CA ARG A 157 -10.83 -3.36 11.76
C ARG A 157 -9.85 -4.36 12.35
N ALA A 158 -9.43 -5.35 11.58
CA ALA A 158 -8.43 -6.34 11.99
C ALA A 158 -7.10 -5.70 12.37
N LEU A 159 -6.65 -4.69 11.63
CA LEU A 159 -5.44 -3.94 11.95
C LEU A 159 -5.49 -3.24 13.31
N ASN A 160 -6.66 -2.83 13.81
CA ASN A 160 -6.73 -2.24 15.15
C ASN A 160 -6.47 -3.27 16.27
N PHE A 161 -6.81 -4.55 16.07
CA PHE A 161 -6.42 -5.61 16.99
C PHE A 161 -4.91 -5.90 16.90
N VAL A 162 -4.38 -6.06 15.69
CA VAL A 162 -2.94 -6.27 15.45
C VAL A 162 -2.08 -5.14 16.01
N ARG A 163 -2.51 -3.87 15.87
CA ARG A 163 -1.85 -2.69 16.44
C ARG A 163 -2.00 -2.56 17.96
N GLY A 164 -2.91 -3.31 18.58
CA GLY A 164 -3.05 -3.44 20.03
C GLY A 164 -2.11 -4.47 20.65
N VAL A 165 -1.48 -5.34 19.85
CA VAL A 165 -0.47 -6.30 20.32
C VAL A 165 0.83 -5.54 20.63
N GLN A 166 1.44 -5.81 21.80
CA GLN A 166 2.73 -5.24 22.16
C GLN A 166 3.79 -5.55 21.10
N THR A 167 4.60 -4.55 20.73
CA THR A 167 5.59 -4.63 19.64
C THR A 167 6.53 -5.83 19.76
N ASP A 168 6.98 -6.14 20.97
CA ASP A 168 7.87 -7.29 21.22
C ASP A 168 7.17 -8.63 20.94
N ILE A 169 5.93 -8.80 21.41
CA ILE A 169 5.11 -10.01 21.20
C ILE A 169 4.78 -10.20 19.72
N LEU A 170 4.44 -9.10 19.03
CA LEU A 170 4.22 -9.09 17.58
C LEU A 170 5.50 -9.52 16.83
N GLY A 171 6.64 -8.93 17.19
CA GLY A 171 7.96 -9.27 16.65
C GLY A 171 8.36 -10.72 16.90
N GLU A 172 8.15 -11.25 18.10
CA GLU A 172 8.46 -12.64 18.46
C GLU A 172 7.61 -13.65 17.68
N ARG A 173 6.31 -13.38 17.51
CA ARG A 173 5.39 -14.24 16.76
C ARG A 173 5.67 -14.20 15.25
N ILE A 174 5.96 -13.03 14.67
CA ILE A 174 6.43 -12.91 13.28
C ILE A 174 7.77 -13.65 13.10
N ALA A 175 8.71 -13.49 14.04
CA ALA A 175 10.00 -14.15 13.99
C ALA A 175 9.90 -15.68 14.14
N ALA A 176 8.89 -16.21 14.83
CA ALA A 176 8.62 -17.65 14.86
C ALA A 176 8.20 -18.19 13.48
N ILE A 177 7.32 -17.47 12.78
CA ILE A 177 6.90 -17.80 11.41
C ILE A 177 8.09 -17.71 10.44
N LEU A 178 8.91 -16.67 10.57
CA LEU A 178 10.13 -16.50 9.76
C LEU A 178 11.15 -17.63 9.97
N ARG A 179 11.37 -18.08 11.21
CA ARG A 179 12.23 -19.26 11.49
C ARG A 179 11.68 -20.52 10.82
N ALA A 180 10.36 -20.74 10.82
CA ALA A 180 9.75 -21.87 10.15
C ALA A 180 9.93 -21.81 8.61
N ALA A 181 9.78 -20.62 8.01
CA ALA A 181 10.02 -20.42 6.57
C ALA A 181 11.48 -20.67 6.19
N ALA A 182 12.44 -20.10 6.93
CA ALA A 182 13.88 -20.29 6.70
C ALA A 182 14.35 -21.74 6.89
N ASN A 183 13.72 -22.49 7.80
CA ASN A 183 13.97 -23.93 7.98
C ASN A 183 13.42 -24.80 6.84
N ALA A 184 12.45 -24.29 6.06
CA ALA A 184 11.83 -25.00 4.95
C ALA A 184 12.48 -24.67 3.59
N ASP A 185 13.04 -23.46 3.45
CA ASP A 185 13.73 -22.96 2.26
C ASP A 185 14.75 -21.89 2.71
N ASP A 186 16.03 -22.24 2.65
CA ASP A 186 17.14 -21.49 3.25
C ASP A 186 17.36 -20.11 2.63
N ARG A 187 16.87 -19.90 1.40
CA ARG A 187 16.85 -18.60 0.72
C ARG A 187 16.05 -17.54 1.49
N PHE A 188 15.12 -17.96 2.36
CA PHE A 188 14.33 -17.07 3.21
C PHE A 188 14.93 -16.86 4.61
N ALA A 189 16.14 -17.35 4.87
CA ALA A 189 16.92 -16.99 6.05
C ALA A 189 17.23 -15.48 6.09
N GLN A 190 17.47 -14.96 7.29
CA GLN A 190 17.82 -13.55 7.46
C GLN A 190 19.29 -13.32 7.01
N PRO A 191 19.56 -12.35 6.12
CA PRO A 191 20.93 -11.93 5.82
C PRO A 191 21.63 -11.36 7.07
N SER A 192 22.94 -11.19 7.01
CA SER A 192 23.67 -10.61 8.14
C SER A 192 23.14 -9.20 8.44
N ARG A 193 22.85 -8.89 9.71
CA ARG A 193 22.50 -7.51 10.12
C ARG A 193 23.60 -6.48 9.79
N SER A 194 24.82 -6.92 9.44
CA SER A 194 25.89 -6.05 8.92
C SER A 194 25.70 -5.58 7.47
N THR A 195 24.77 -6.16 6.70
CA THR A 195 24.43 -5.72 5.32
C THR A 195 23.17 -4.84 5.27
N ASP A 196 22.59 -4.51 6.44
CA ASP A 196 21.58 -3.46 6.62
C ASP A 196 22.22 -2.06 6.51
N LEU A 197 22.67 -1.72 5.29
CA LEU A 197 23.47 -0.54 4.98
C LEU A 197 22.59 0.58 4.42
N LEU A 198 22.50 1.69 5.16
CA LEU A 198 21.86 2.93 4.72
C LEU A 198 22.94 3.98 4.41
N PHE A 199 22.87 4.61 3.24
CA PHE A 199 23.77 5.69 2.85
C PHE A 199 23.08 7.08 2.90
N PRO A 200 23.84 8.18 3.12
CA PRO A 200 23.32 9.53 3.03
C PRO A 200 22.76 9.82 1.62
N ALA A 201 21.63 10.52 1.53
CA ALA A 201 20.94 10.73 0.25
C ALA A 201 21.75 11.51 -0.81
N SER A 202 22.78 12.24 -0.40
CA SER A 202 23.72 12.93 -1.28
C SER A 202 24.84 12.05 -1.84
N LEU A 203 25.03 10.83 -1.33
CA LEU A 203 26.03 9.90 -1.81
C LEU A 203 25.45 9.05 -2.95
N VAL A 204 25.74 9.43 -4.19
CA VAL A 204 25.36 8.64 -5.37
C VAL A 204 26.42 7.56 -5.63
N HIS A 205 25.97 6.32 -5.84
CA HIS A 205 26.83 5.19 -6.17
C HIS A 205 27.46 5.39 -7.56
N THR A 206 28.78 5.44 -7.64
CA THR A 206 29.52 5.78 -8.88
C THR A 206 29.84 4.58 -9.76
N ALA A 207 29.68 3.34 -9.26
CA ALA A 207 29.92 2.13 -10.04
C ALA A 207 28.66 1.65 -10.77
N THR A 208 28.82 1.28 -12.04
CA THR A 208 27.74 0.90 -12.97
C THR A 208 27.11 -0.48 -12.71
N SER A 209 27.65 -1.24 -11.76
CA SER A 209 27.12 -2.52 -11.30
C SER A 209 27.43 -2.70 -9.81
N THR A 210 26.39 -2.90 -9.00
CA THR A 210 26.36 -3.50 -7.65
C THR A 210 27.34 -3.00 -6.57
N CYS A 211 26.86 -2.97 -5.32
CA CYS A 211 27.68 -2.58 -4.16
C CYS A 211 28.85 -3.54 -3.85
N GLU A 212 28.83 -4.72 -4.50
CA GLU A 212 29.86 -5.78 -4.50
C GLU A 212 31.28 -5.26 -4.76
N ARG A 213 31.45 -4.14 -5.48
CA ARG A 213 32.77 -3.55 -5.78
C ARG A 213 33.34 -2.65 -4.67
N GLY A 214 32.76 -2.71 -3.47
CA GLY A 214 33.28 -2.01 -2.29
C GLY A 214 32.74 -0.58 -2.19
N CYS A 215 31.48 -0.44 -1.79
CA CYS A 215 30.99 0.83 -1.25
C CYS A 215 31.82 1.25 -0.04
N ASP A 216 32.06 2.55 0.13
CA ASP A 216 32.76 3.07 1.30
C ASP A 216 31.86 3.00 2.54
N LEU A 217 31.95 1.89 3.27
CA LEU A 217 31.16 1.62 4.46
C LEU A 217 31.38 2.63 5.59
N SER A 218 32.49 3.40 5.57
CA SER A 218 32.69 4.50 6.52
C SER A 218 31.73 5.67 6.32
N LYS A 219 31.10 5.75 5.14
CA LYS A 219 30.08 6.75 4.80
C LYS A 219 28.64 6.29 5.08
N CYS A 220 28.42 5.07 5.59
CA CYS A 220 27.08 4.63 6.00
C CYS A 220 26.54 5.50 7.14
N VAL A 221 25.22 5.71 7.16
CA VAL A 221 24.54 6.43 8.23
C VAL A 221 24.64 5.62 9.52
N GLN A 222 25.36 6.16 10.52
CA GLN A 222 25.44 5.55 11.84
C GLN A 222 24.07 5.63 12.54
N ARG A 223 23.32 4.52 12.51
CA ARG A 223 22.06 4.35 13.23
C ARG A 223 22.31 3.84 14.65
N LEU A 224 21.29 3.96 15.51
CA LEU A 224 21.32 3.36 16.85
C LEU A 224 21.57 1.85 16.74
N ALA A 225 22.37 1.32 17.67
CA ALA A 225 22.68 -0.09 17.76
C ALA A 225 21.40 -0.94 17.84
N ILE A 226 21.48 -2.18 17.36
CA ILE A 226 20.38 -3.16 17.46
C ILE A 226 20.27 -3.57 18.94
N ASP A 227 19.40 -2.88 19.67
CA ASP A 227 18.95 -3.26 21.00
C ASP A 227 17.86 -4.35 20.94
N ASN A 228 17.29 -4.71 22.08
CA ASN A 228 16.20 -5.69 22.16
C ASN A 228 14.98 -5.27 21.31
N ALA A 229 14.71 -3.96 21.16
CA ALA A 229 13.59 -3.45 20.37
C ALA A 229 13.82 -3.51 18.85
N HIS A 230 15.03 -3.86 18.38
CA HIS A 230 15.37 -4.13 16.98
C HIS A 230 15.69 -5.62 16.71
N ARG A 231 15.47 -6.50 17.71
CA ARG A 231 15.74 -7.95 17.64
C ARG A 231 14.98 -8.65 16.51
N TYR A 232 13.82 -8.12 16.14
CA TYR A 232 12.89 -8.67 15.14
C TYR A 232 12.55 -7.64 14.07
N SER A 233 11.92 -8.07 12.99
CA SER A 233 11.27 -7.18 12.01
C SER A 233 10.19 -6.33 12.68
N ARG A 234 10.26 -5.01 12.53
CA ARG A 234 9.22 -4.11 12.99
C ARG A 234 8.09 -4.01 11.98
N VAL A 235 6.91 -3.60 12.45
CA VAL A 235 5.75 -3.30 11.60
C VAL A 235 5.44 -1.81 11.72
N HIS A 236 5.59 -1.10 10.61
CA HIS A 236 5.27 0.32 10.47
C HIS A 236 3.94 0.47 9.74
N PHE A 237 3.11 1.44 10.13
CA PHE A 237 1.77 1.64 9.56
C PHE A 237 1.65 3.05 8.99
N GLY A 238 1.35 3.20 7.70
CA GLY A 238 1.23 4.51 7.07
C GLY A 238 0.93 4.48 5.58
N THR A 239 1.30 5.55 4.88
CA THR A 239 1.12 5.70 3.44
C THR A 239 2.24 4.97 2.67
N ILE A 240 1.89 4.27 1.58
CA ILE A 240 2.82 3.65 0.64
C ILE A 240 2.77 4.40 -0.70
N ALA A 241 3.94 4.70 -1.27
CA ALA A 241 4.06 5.33 -2.58
C ALA A 241 4.09 4.28 -3.69
N SER A 242 3.27 4.47 -4.72
CA SER A 242 3.10 3.53 -5.84
C SER A 242 3.35 4.21 -7.19
N GLY A 243 4.01 3.54 -8.13
CA GLY A 243 4.26 4.10 -9.47
C GLY A 243 5.04 3.15 -10.39
N ASN A 244 5.20 3.50 -11.66
CA ASN A 244 5.77 2.61 -12.68
C ASN A 244 7.31 2.70 -12.82
N CYS A 245 8.01 3.27 -11.83
CA CYS A 245 9.46 3.49 -11.86
C CYS A 245 10.13 2.95 -10.60
N VAL A 246 11.14 2.09 -10.77
CA VAL A 246 12.01 1.64 -9.66
C VAL A 246 12.75 2.85 -9.10
N MET A 247 12.44 3.26 -7.87
CA MET A 247 13.13 4.37 -7.23
C MET A 247 14.57 3.97 -6.87
N ARG A 248 15.54 4.72 -7.40
CA ARG A 248 16.99 4.58 -7.10
C ARG A 248 17.68 5.94 -6.88
N ASP A 249 16.89 6.97 -6.60
CA ASP A 249 17.35 8.33 -6.34
C ASP A 249 16.88 8.72 -4.93
N ALA A 250 17.82 8.78 -3.99
CA ALA A 250 17.54 9.10 -2.60
C ALA A 250 17.07 10.57 -2.40
N VAL A 251 17.47 11.50 -3.29
CA VAL A 251 17.05 12.90 -3.21
C VAL A 251 15.60 13.04 -3.69
N LEU A 252 15.24 12.33 -4.75
CA LEU A 252 13.85 12.25 -5.23
C LEU A 252 12.95 11.48 -4.26
N ARG A 253 13.42 10.35 -3.70
CA ARG A 253 12.79 9.62 -2.60
C ARG A 253 12.47 10.56 -1.44
N ASP A 254 13.46 11.30 -0.94
CA ASP A 254 13.29 12.21 0.20
C ASP A 254 12.44 13.44 -0.13
N LYS A 255 12.38 13.87 -1.40
CA LYS A 255 11.42 14.90 -1.85
C LYS A 255 9.98 14.35 -1.79
N ILE A 256 9.70 13.24 -2.45
CA ILE A 256 8.37 12.61 -2.49
C ILE A 256 7.90 12.21 -1.09
N ALA A 257 8.81 11.72 -0.24
CA ALA A 257 8.54 11.41 1.16
C ALA A 257 8.08 12.64 1.97
N ARG A 258 8.66 13.82 1.74
CA ARG A 258 8.19 15.07 2.39
C ARG A 258 6.85 15.55 1.85
N GLU A 259 6.58 15.35 0.56
CA GLU A 259 5.29 15.70 -0.06
C GLU A 259 4.13 14.78 0.40
N THR A 260 4.42 13.49 0.60
CA THR A 260 3.39 12.45 0.82
C THR A 260 3.37 11.86 2.23
N GLY A 261 4.47 11.94 2.99
CA GLY A 261 4.68 11.15 4.20
C GLY A 261 4.65 9.63 3.96
N ALA A 262 4.99 9.16 2.76
CA ALA A 262 5.11 7.74 2.47
C ALA A 262 6.27 7.09 3.26
N LEU A 263 6.10 5.80 3.59
CA LEU A 263 7.05 4.99 4.36
C LEU A 263 7.85 4.00 3.49
N CYS A 264 7.33 3.62 2.33
CA CYS A 264 8.05 2.83 1.32
C CYS A 264 7.53 3.11 -0.10
N PHE A 265 8.31 2.71 -1.10
CA PHE A 265 7.89 2.63 -2.51
C PHE A 265 7.64 1.19 -2.95
N GLU A 266 6.67 1.01 -3.83
CA GLU A 266 6.37 -0.21 -4.59
C GLU A 266 5.78 0.16 -5.98
N MET A 267 5.44 -0.83 -6.82
CA MET A 267 5.13 -0.57 -8.23
C MET A 267 3.74 -1.00 -8.72
N GLU A 268 2.92 -1.67 -7.89
CA GLU A 268 1.69 -2.34 -8.35
C GLU A 268 0.40 -1.74 -7.78
N ALA A 269 0.41 -1.28 -6.52
CA ALA A 269 -0.81 -1.02 -5.75
C ALA A 269 -1.75 0.02 -6.38
N ALA A 270 -1.24 1.08 -7.01
CA ALA A 270 -2.08 2.09 -7.64
C ALA A 270 -2.93 1.56 -8.80
N GLY A 271 -2.53 0.46 -9.44
CA GLY A 271 -3.36 -0.28 -10.38
C GLY A 271 -4.37 -1.16 -9.66
N ILE A 272 -3.87 -2.06 -8.81
CA ILE A 272 -4.67 -3.06 -8.08
C ILE A 272 -5.83 -2.39 -7.33
N MET A 273 -5.57 -1.31 -6.58
CA MET A 273 -6.57 -0.67 -5.73
C MET A 273 -7.77 -0.10 -6.50
N GLN A 274 -7.64 0.23 -7.80
CA GLN A 274 -8.76 0.73 -8.60
C GLN A 274 -9.81 -0.36 -8.91
N VAL A 275 -9.38 -1.62 -9.06
CA VAL A 275 -10.23 -2.76 -9.47
C VAL A 275 -10.48 -3.75 -8.35
N TRP A 276 -9.56 -3.86 -7.39
CA TRP A 276 -9.56 -4.84 -6.31
C TRP A 276 -8.96 -4.21 -5.03
N PRO A 277 -9.71 -3.34 -4.32
CA PRO A 277 -9.25 -2.75 -3.07
C PRO A 277 -8.80 -3.82 -2.08
N CYS A 278 -7.57 -3.70 -1.61
CA CYS A 278 -6.88 -4.69 -0.79
C CYS A 278 -6.08 -4.00 0.33
N LEU A 279 -5.58 -4.78 1.28
CA LEU A 279 -4.51 -4.33 2.16
C LEU A 279 -3.17 -4.60 1.51
N VAL A 280 -2.35 -3.56 1.34
CA VAL A 280 -0.99 -3.69 0.82
C VAL A 280 -0.01 -3.82 1.98
N VAL A 281 0.82 -4.85 1.93
CA VAL A 281 1.85 -5.20 2.92
C VAL A 281 3.19 -5.35 2.21
N ARG A 282 4.16 -4.48 2.48
CA ARG A 282 5.47 -4.48 1.82
C ARG A 282 6.60 -4.70 2.81
N GLY A 283 7.40 -5.75 2.60
CA GLY A 283 8.63 -6.00 3.35
C GLY A 283 9.80 -5.25 2.73
N ILE A 284 10.70 -4.73 3.54
CA ILE A 284 11.70 -3.76 3.07
C ILE A 284 12.97 -4.45 2.54
N SER A 285 13.18 -4.38 1.23
CA SER A 285 14.30 -5.01 0.52
C SER A 285 15.50 -4.10 0.26
N ASP A 286 15.30 -2.79 0.28
CA ASP A 286 16.30 -1.77 -0.05
C ASP A 286 15.85 -0.38 0.46
N TYR A 287 16.61 0.67 0.16
CA TYR A 287 16.35 2.04 0.59
C TYR A 287 16.00 3.02 -0.56
N CYS A 288 15.53 2.52 -1.71
CA CYS A 288 15.17 3.36 -2.86
C CYS A 288 16.27 4.31 -3.34
N ASP A 289 17.53 3.92 -3.19
CA ASP A 289 18.71 4.70 -3.55
C ASP A 289 19.58 3.98 -4.61
N SER A 290 20.70 4.62 -4.94
CA SER A 290 21.66 4.08 -5.91
C SER A 290 22.42 2.85 -5.42
N HIS A 291 22.28 2.48 -4.14
CA HIS A 291 22.90 1.31 -3.51
C HIS A 291 21.95 0.10 -3.43
N LYS A 292 20.73 0.21 -4.00
CA LYS A 292 19.81 -0.92 -4.11
C LYS A 292 20.50 -2.16 -4.67
N ASN A 293 20.43 -3.22 -3.90
CA ASN A 293 20.76 -4.59 -4.27
C ASN A 293 19.54 -5.51 -4.00
N ASP A 294 19.75 -6.81 -4.10
CA ASP A 294 18.71 -7.85 -3.96
C ASP A 294 19.01 -8.88 -2.84
N GLU A 295 20.04 -8.66 -2.01
CA GLU A 295 20.43 -9.58 -0.91
C GLU A 295 19.26 -9.81 0.07
N TRP A 296 18.55 -8.74 0.41
CA TRP A 296 17.42 -8.78 1.35
C TRP A 296 16.08 -9.18 0.70
N ARG A 297 16.04 -9.44 -0.62
CA ARG A 297 14.80 -9.60 -1.39
C ARG A 297 13.91 -10.75 -0.88
N TYR A 298 14.51 -11.91 -0.61
CA TYR A 298 13.77 -13.08 -0.13
C TYR A 298 13.30 -12.89 1.32
N TYR A 299 14.16 -12.43 2.23
CA TYR A 299 13.78 -12.18 3.63
C TYR A 299 12.72 -11.08 3.78
N ALA A 300 12.78 -10.04 2.96
CA ALA A 300 11.74 -9.02 2.88
C ALA A 300 10.38 -9.62 2.46
N ALA A 301 10.38 -10.48 1.43
CA ALA A 301 9.18 -11.16 0.98
C ALA A 301 8.60 -12.10 2.06
N SER A 302 9.44 -12.86 2.79
CA SER A 302 8.96 -13.69 3.91
C SER A 302 8.52 -12.87 5.12
N ALA A 303 9.08 -11.69 5.38
CA ALA A 303 8.61 -10.80 6.46
C ALA A 303 7.21 -10.26 6.19
N ALA A 304 6.95 -9.79 4.96
CA ALA A 304 5.62 -9.36 4.52
C ALA A 304 4.59 -10.50 4.59
N ALA A 305 4.98 -11.69 4.13
CA ALA A 305 4.15 -12.88 4.18
C ALA A 305 3.89 -13.36 5.63
N ALA A 306 4.89 -13.31 6.51
CA ALA A 306 4.77 -13.70 7.91
C ALA A 306 3.86 -12.74 8.71
N PHE A 307 3.94 -11.43 8.46
CA PHE A 307 2.96 -10.47 8.99
C PHE A 307 1.54 -10.78 8.49
N THR A 308 1.38 -11.09 7.21
CA THR A 308 0.07 -11.41 6.64
C THR A 308 -0.50 -12.71 7.23
N LYS A 309 0.32 -13.75 7.40
CA LYS A 309 -0.06 -14.99 8.11
C LYS A 309 -0.47 -14.68 9.55
N PHE A 310 0.34 -13.91 10.28
CA PHE A 310 0.02 -13.47 11.65
C PHE A 310 -1.35 -12.80 11.71
N MET A 311 -1.60 -11.80 10.86
CA MET A 311 -2.86 -11.05 10.83
C MET A 311 -4.06 -11.98 10.57
N LEU A 312 -3.95 -12.91 9.62
CA LEU A 312 -5.01 -13.88 9.32
C LEU A 312 -5.33 -14.79 10.51
N MET A 313 -4.32 -15.23 11.27
CA MET A 313 -4.51 -16.05 12.48
C MET A 313 -5.12 -15.26 13.65
N GLU A 314 -4.85 -13.96 13.77
CA GLU A 314 -5.51 -13.11 14.77
C GLU A 314 -6.98 -12.85 14.41
N MET A 315 -7.30 -12.69 13.12
CA MET A 315 -8.62 -12.25 12.65
C MET A 315 -9.78 -13.19 13.02
N TYR A 316 -9.51 -14.49 13.11
CA TYR A 316 -10.53 -15.52 13.43
C TYR A 316 -10.34 -16.12 14.82
N GLY A 317 -9.29 -15.67 15.53
CA GLY A 317 -8.85 -16.24 16.79
C GLY A 317 -8.19 -17.61 16.57
N SER A 318 -6.92 -17.71 16.93
CA SER A 318 -6.41 -19.00 17.41
C SER A 318 -7.16 -19.32 18.69
N GLY A 319 -8.27 -20.08 18.60
CA GLY A 319 -9.04 -20.50 19.76
C GLY A 319 -8.11 -21.18 20.75
N ASP A 320 -8.01 -20.64 21.97
CA ASP A 320 -6.91 -20.93 22.90
C ASP A 320 -6.78 -22.42 23.18
N THR A 321 -5.81 -23.05 22.52
CA THR A 321 -5.39 -24.41 22.81
C THR A 321 -4.43 -24.43 23.99
N GLY A 322 -4.81 -23.77 25.09
CA GLY A 322 -4.42 -24.08 26.47
C GLY A 322 -4.85 -25.48 26.92
N ARG A 323 -4.82 -26.46 26.01
CA ARG A 323 -4.75 -27.87 26.33
C ARG A 323 -3.37 -28.12 26.91
N ASN A 324 -3.25 -27.86 28.20
CA ASN A 324 -2.28 -28.53 29.03
C ASN A 324 -2.56 -30.04 28.93
N ILE A 325 -1.82 -30.72 28.07
CA ILE A 325 -1.99 -32.17 27.83
C ILE A 325 -1.30 -32.92 28.96
N ASP A 326 -1.99 -32.99 30.11
CA ASP A 326 -1.73 -34.03 31.10
C ASP A 326 -1.99 -35.40 30.42
N PRO A 327 -0.98 -36.26 30.29
CA PRO A 327 -1.21 -37.61 29.80
C PRO A 327 -1.89 -38.44 30.91
N LEU A 328 -2.77 -39.36 30.50
CA LEU A 328 -3.45 -40.37 31.34
C LEU A 328 -4.78 -39.98 32.04
N THR A 329 -5.80 -39.59 31.29
CA THR A 329 -7.20 -39.97 31.60
C THR A 329 -7.97 -40.39 30.35
N PRO A 330 -8.67 -41.54 30.32
CA PRO A 330 -9.50 -41.96 29.19
C PRO A 330 -10.87 -41.26 29.18
N SER A 331 -11.37 -40.93 27.99
CA SER A 331 -12.65 -40.24 27.80
C SER A 331 -13.87 -41.08 28.24
N PRO A 332 -14.89 -40.48 28.88
CA PRO A 332 -16.15 -41.16 29.15
C PRO A 332 -17.02 -41.26 27.89
N THR A 333 -17.49 -42.48 27.58
CA THR A 333 -18.42 -42.75 26.47
C THR A 333 -19.81 -42.19 26.76
N ILE A 334 -20.30 -41.25 25.94
CA ILE A 334 -21.69 -40.80 26.00
C ILE A 334 -22.57 -41.79 25.22
N GLY A 335 -23.33 -42.61 25.94
CA GLY A 335 -24.36 -43.48 25.37
C GLY A 335 -25.63 -42.71 25.00
N LEU A 336 -26.19 -42.97 23.83
CA LEU A 336 -27.49 -42.43 23.43
C LEU A 336 -28.63 -43.24 24.06
N SER A 337 -29.67 -42.56 24.55
CA SER A 337 -30.97 -43.15 24.88
C SER A 337 -32.06 -42.07 24.81
N PRO A 338 -33.19 -42.33 24.13
CA PRO A 338 -34.25 -41.33 23.95
C PRO A 338 -35.27 -41.34 25.09
N VAL A 339 -35.87 -40.18 25.37
CA VAL A 339 -37.07 -40.06 26.21
C VAL A 339 -38.10 -39.20 25.48
N TYR A 340 -39.36 -39.66 25.46
CA TYR A 340 -40.48 -38.99 24.80
C TYR A 340 -41.29 -38.12 25.77
N GLY A 341 -41.76 -36.97 25.28
CA GLY A 341 -43.11 -36.47 25.57
C GLY A 341 -43.36 -35.68 26.85
N SER A 342 -43.53 -34.36 26.70
CA SER A 342 -44.74 -33.65 27.14
C SER A 342 -44.81 -32.27 26.47
N GLU A 343 -46.02 -31.75 26.27
CA GLU A 343 -46.29 -30.56 25.47
C GLU A 343 -46.48 -29.30 26.33
N ALA A 344 -46.00 -28.16 25.83
CA ALA A 344 -46.44 -26.82 26.28
C ALA A 344 -46.34 -25.84 25.11
N GLN A 345 -47.41 -25.08 24.85
CA GLN A 345 -47.47 -24.10 23.76
C GLN A 345 -46.84 -22.74 24.13
N PRO A 346 -46.41 -21.94 23.14
CA PRO A 346 -45.50 -20.82 23.36
C PRO A 346 -46.19 -19.55 23.87
N GLN A 347 -45.48 -18.77 24.69
CA GLN A 347 -45.76 -17.36 24.91
C GLN A 347 -44.77 -16.49 24.13
N THR A 348 -45.27 -15.45 23.47
CA THR A 348 -44.49 -14.51 22.68
C THR A 348 -44.21 -13.23 23.48
N THR A 349 -42.92 -12.93 23.72
CA THR A 349 -42.49 -11.65 24.31
C THR A 349 -41.37 -11.03 23.48
N SER A 350 -41.65 -9.86 22.89
CA SER A 350 -40.76 -9.16 21.97
C SER A 350 -39.66 -8.36 22.67
N LEU A 351 -38.39 -8.67 22.41
CA LEU A 351 -37.25 -7.88 22.89
C LEU A 351 -36.97 -6.65 21.99
N GLN A 352 -37.85 -5.64 22.05
CA GLN A 352 -37.62 -4.31 21.45
C GLN A 352 -37.98 -3.19 22.44
N SER A 353 -37.11 -2.96 23.43
CA SER A 353 -37.30 -1.88 24.43
C SER A 353 -36.01 -1.24 24.97
N ASN A 354 -34.87 -1.93 24.94
CA ASN A 354 -33.70 -1.57 25.76
C ASN A 354 -32.61 -0.72 25.04
N ILE A 355 -32.94 -0.08 23.92
CA ILE A 355 -32.00 0.82 23.20
C ILE A 355 -32.45 2.30 23.27
N TYR A 356 -33.73 2.58 23.52
CA TYR A 356 -34.26 3.95 23.43
C TYR A 356 -33.89 4.87 24.60
N ASN A 357 -33.51 4.31 25.76
CA ASN A 357 -33.26 5.08 27.00
C ASN A 357 -31.79 5.49 27.23
N PHE A 358 -30.86 5.21 26.30
CA PHE A 358 -29.44 5.57 26.45
C PHE A 358 -29.04 6.88 25.73
N TYR A 359 -29.94 7.48 24.95
CA TYR A 359 -29.66 8.63 24.08
C TYR A 359 -30.47 9.90 24.41
N LYS A 360 -30.99 10.02 25.64
CA LYS A 360 -31.83 11.16 26.03
C LYS A 360 -31.12 12.26 26.83
N ASP A 361 -30.08 11.90 27.58
CA ASP A 361 -29.28 12.85 28.37
C ASP A 361 -27.93 13.13 27.67
N GLN A 362 -27.91 14.15 26.80
CA GLN A 362 -26.76 15.04 26.49
C GLN A 362 -27.14 16.01 25.35
N LYS A 363 -27.56 17.23 25.69
CA LYS A 363 -27.51 18.41 24.80
C LYS A 363 -27.24 19.69 25.59
N PRO A 364 -26.56 20.69 24.98
CA PRO A 364 -26.05 21.87 25.70
C PRO A 364 -27.08 22.97 25.88
N GLY A 365 -26.90 23.79 26.93
CA GLY A 365 -27.59 25.05 27.12
C GLY A 365 -26.62 26.24 26.94
N TYR A 366 -26.99 27.17 26.07
CA TYR A 366 -26.52 28.56 26.07
C TYR A 366 -27.49 29.37 26.94
N LEU A 367 -27.01 30.42 27.61
CA LEU A 367 -27.72 31.68 27.84
C LEU A 367 -26.74 32.71 28.44
N ASP A 368 -27.12 33.99 28.36
CA ASP A 368 -26.18 35.12 28.33
C ASP A 368 -26.03 35.90 29.65
N ASP A 369 -25.06 36.82 29.63
CA ASP A 369 -24.80 37.99 30.48
C ASP A 369 -25.70 38.29 31.70
N GLU A 370 -25.06 38.50 32.86
CA GLU A 370 -25.30 39.73 33.63
C GLU A 370 -24.04 40.15 34.42
N MET A 371 -23.99 41.40 34.89
CA MET A 371 -22.76 42.08 35.34
C MET A 371 -22.99 42.84 36.65
N ASP A 372 -22.28 42.52 37.75
CA ASP A 372 -22.12 43.47 38.86
C ASP A 372 -20.93 43.25 39.83
N VAL A 373 -20.20 44.35 40.07
CA VAL A 373 -19.61 44.93 41.31
C VAL A 373 -18.97 44.05 42.44
N GLN A 374 -17.72 44.43 42.78
CA GLN A 374 -16.89 44.09 43.99
C GLN A 374 -17.33 44.87 45.25
N PRO A 375 -17.13 44.40 46.53
CA PRO A 375 -15.81 44.16 47.21
C PRO A 375 -15.80 43.03 48.29
N ASP A 376 -14.77 42.72 49.11
CA ASP A 376 -13.29 42.70 48.99
C ASP A 376 -12.70 41.53 49.88
N GLY A 377 -12.09 41.76 51.07
CA GLY A 377 -12.11 40.78 52.19
C GLY A 377 -10.85 39.96 52.57
N SER A 378 -9.63 40.50 52.45
CA SER A 378 -8.35 40.07 53.12
C SER A 378 -8.17 38.64 53.71
N SER A 379 -7.09 37.92 53.33
CA SER A 379 -5.86 37.78 54.16
C SER A 379 -4.98 36.53 53.89
N SER A 380 -3.68 36.65 54.23
CA SER A 380 -2.65 35.60 54.38
C SER A 380 -2.24 34.73 53.17
N SER A 381 -0.98 34.90 52.75
CA SER A 381 -0.15 33.91 52.05
C SER A 381 0.89 33.35 53.07
N PRO A 382 1.75 32.33 52.79
CA PRO A 382 2.86 32.53 51.84
C PRO A 382 3.51 31.27 51.17
N LEU A 383 4.32 31.50 50.11
CA LEU A 383 5.33 30.58 49.50
C LEU A 383 4.78 29.38 48.69
N ARG A 384 5.37 28.94 47.55
CA ARG A 384 6.48 29.51 46.73
C ARG A 384 6.44 29.01 45.27
N LYS A 385 6.58 29.95 44.31
CA LYS A 385 7.28 29.91 42.99
C LYS A 385 7.04 28.71 42.04
N SER A 386 6.43 28.86 40.84
CA SER A 386 6.81 29.66 39.63
C SER A 386 7.92 29.03 38.77
N SER A 387 7.91 29.02 37.43
CA SER A 387 6.99 29.67 36.45
C SER A 387 7.22 29.17 35.00
N LEU A 388 6.16 29.15 34.17
CA LEU A 388 6.26 29.45 32.73
C LEU A 388 6.12 30.97 32.50
N TYR A 389 6.63 31.48 31.37
CA TYR A 389 6.17 32.60 30.50
C TYR A 389 7.31 32.76 29.45
N ALA A 390 7.15 32.80 28.12
CA ALA A 390 6.15 33.40 27.20
C ALA A 390 6.30 34.92 27.00
N CYS A 391 6.14 35.37 25.75
CA CYS A 391 6.73 36.59 25.19
C CYS A 391 5.85 37.85 25.28
N ILE A 392 6.43 39.04 24.99
CA ILE A 392 5.76 40.19 24.33
C ILE A 392 6.80 41.19 23.77
N PHE A 393 6.39 42.02 22.81
CA PHE A 393 7.20 43.01 22.06
C PHE A 393 7.36 44.38 22.76
N ALA A 394 8.38 45.16 22.37
CA ALA A 394 8.37 46.63 22.37
C ALA A 394 9.36 47.20 21.32
N ASP A 395 9.10 48.42 20.83
CA ASP A 395 9.81 49.11 19.74
C ASP A 395 10.73 50.24 20.24
N ASN A 396 11.81 50.60 19.51
CA ASN A 396 11.95 51.86 18.73
C ASN A 396 13.40 52.35 18.41
N ASP A 397 13.66 52.57 17.12
CA ASP A 397 14.31 53.73 16.46
C ASP A 397 15.54 54.47 17.10
N ARG A 398 16.75 54.37 16.47
CA ARG A 398 17.47 55.47 15.73
C ARG A 398 18.98 55.29 15.49
N ARG A 399 19.39 55.43 14.20
CA ARG A 399 20.60 56.13 13.64
C ARG A 399 22.00 55.72 14.19
N ASN A 400 23.08 55.54 13.43
CA ASN A 400 23.49 55.88 12.04
C ASN A 400 24.74 54.99 11.70
N THR A 401 25.39 54.92 10.52
CA THR A 401 25.39 55.67 9.23
C THR A 401 25.84 54.73 8.09
N ALA A 402 25.90 55.21 6.83
CA ALA A 402 26.57 54.55 5.69
C ALA A 402 27.93 55.19 5.34
N PRO A 403 28.74 54.64 4.41
CA PRO A 403 28.49 54.87 2.97
C PRO A 403 28.64 53.63 2.06
N ALA A 404 28.22 53.77 0.80
CA ALA A 404 28.37 52.77 -0.28
C ALA A 404 29.08 53.36 -1.51
N PRO A 405 29.70 52.51 -2.35
CA PRO A 405 29.38 52.46 -3.80
C PRO A 405 29.33 51.01 -4.34
N SER A 406 28.84 50.66 -5.54
CA SER A 406 28.11 51.37 -6.62
C SER A 406 27.56 50.36 -7.65
N GLU A 407 26.44 50.66 -8.32
CA GLU A 407 25.95 49.92 -9.51
C GLU A 407 26.30 50.63 -10.84
N PRO A 408 26.29 49.89 -11.97
CA PRO A 408 25.78 50.43 -13.23
C PRO A 408 24.83 49.44 -13.97
N THR A 409 23.52 49.74 -14.12
CA THR A 409 22.86 50.45 -15.26
C THR A 409 22.35 49.51 -16.41
N PRO A 410 21.40 49.91 -17.29
CA PRO A 410 20.33 49.00 -17.74
C PRO A 410 20.24 48.68 -19.25
N TYR A 411 19.26 47.83 -19.62
CA TYR A 411 18.97 47.40 -21.00
C TYR A 411 18.12 48.42 -21.81
N PRO A 412 18.35 48.55 -23.14
CA PRO A 412 17.60 49.43 -24.05
C PRO A 412 16.37 48.76 -24.72
N PRO A 413 15.47 49.53 -25.40
CA PRO A 413 14.13 49.05 -25.75
C PRO A 413 13.84 48.77 -27.25
N GLY A 414 13.02 47.74 -27.49
CA GLY A 414 11.88 47.73 -28.45
C GLY A 414 12.11 47.64 -29.97
N LEU A 415 11.35 46.77 -30.65
CA LEU A 415 10.84 47.01 -32.01
C LEU A 415 9.66 46.06 -32.40
N ALA A 416 8.98 46.44 -33.48
CA ALA A 416 7.61 46.10 -33.89
C ALA A 416 7.21 44.62 -34.15
N VAL A 417 5.90 44.39 -34.08
CA VAL A 417 5.18 43.19 -34.57
C VAL A 417 4.88 43.29 -36.08
N PRO A 418 5.13 42.24 -36.88
CA PRO A 418 4.44 42.00 -38.15
C PRO A 418 3.36 40.89 -38.01
N ARG A 419 2.41 40.85 -38.96
CA ARG A 419 1.16 40.06 -38.88
C ARG A 419 1.00 39.11 -40.09
N ALA A 420 0.50 37.90 -39.83
CA ALA A 420 -0.14 36.97 -40.78
C ALA A 420 0.74 36.23 -41.83
N ALA A 421 0.05 35.44 -42.67
CA ALA A 421 0.48 34.71 -43.89
C ALA A 421 1.15 33.31 -43.74
N THR A 422 0.29 32.31 -43.63
CA THR A 422 0.29 31.05 -44.43
C THR A 422 1.41 30.80 -45.45
N SER A 423 2.15 29.68 -45.30
CA SER A 423 2.41 28.70 -46.38
C SER A 423 3.06 27.42 -45.84
N TRP A 424 2.78 26.25 -46.45
CA TRP A 424 3.50 25.00 -46.20
C TRP A 424 4.59 24.81 -47.26
N PRO A 425 5.82 24.41 -46.90
CA PRO A 425 6.79 23.88 -47.87
C PRO A 425 6.42 22.45 -48.28
N THR A 426 6.47 22.17 -49.59
CA THR A 426 6.24 20.82 -50.16
C THR A 426 7.38 19.85 -49.83
N ALA A 427 7.06 18.56 -49.78
CA ALA A 427 8.02 17.49 -49.52
C ALA A 427 9.09 17.34 -50.61
N GLY A 428 10.34 17.07 -50.19
CA GLY A 428 11.39 16.55 -51.07
C GLY A 428 11.30 15.02 -51.20
N ALA A 429 11.40 14.50 -52.41
CA ALA A 429 11.27 13.07 -52.69
C ALA A 429 12.63 12.37 -52.80
N PHE A 430 12.72 11.14 -52.29
CA PHE A 430 13.74 10.15 -52.67
C PHE A 430 13.07 8.76 -52.85
N PRO A 431 13.65 7.85 -53.67
CA PRO A 431 12.83 6.82 -54.34
C PRO A 431 12.94 5.39 -53.78
N GLY A 432 11.83 4.65 -53.91
CA GLY A 432 11.80 3.28 -54.43
C GLY A 432 12.34 2.12 -53.57
N GLY A 433 11.43 1.33 -52.99
CA GLY A 433 11.72 0.00 -52.41
C GLY A 433 10.44 -0.80 -52.15
N GLN A 434 10.30 -1.99 -52.75
CA GLN A 434 9.07 -2.80 -52.74
C GLN A 434 8.81 -3.48 -51.38
N GLY A 435 7.53 -3.68 -51.00
CA GLY A 435 7.14 -4.68 -49.99
C GLY A 435 5.92 -4.34 -49.11
N SER A 436 4.83 -5.08 -49.28
CA SER A 436 3.59 -5.02 -48.48
C SER A 436 3.28 -6.39 -47.85
N PRO A 437 2.34 -6.54 -46.89
CA PRO A 437 1.91 -5.60 -45.85
C PRO A 437 1.72 -6.24 -44.44
N ALA A 438 1.94 -5.47 -43.38
CA ALA A 438 1.27 -5.59 -42.07
C ALA A 438 1.51 -4.29 -41.27
N GLY A 439 0.60 -3.79 -40.43
CA GLY A 439 -0.73 -4.31 -40.09
C GLY A 439 -1.28 -3.76 -38.77
N GLY A 440 -0.97 -2.51 -38.39
CA GLY A 440 -1.35 -1.93 -37.11
C GLY A 440 -1.73 -0.44 -37.23
N GLY A 441 -3.00 -0.13 -37.00
CA GLY A 441 -3.53 1.23 -37.06
C GLY A 441 -3.41 1.96 -35.72
N ILE A 442 -2.92 3.20 -35.74
CA ILE A 442 -2.88 4.09 -34.57
C ILE A 442 -4.20 4.87 -34.51
N TYR A 443 -4.96 4.71 -33.43
CA TYR A 443 -6.14 5.54 -33.16
C TYR A 443 -5.72 6.85 -32.47
N ILE A 444 -6.04 7.99 -33.07
CA ILE A 444 -5.94 9.31 -32.44
C ILE A 444 -7.36 9.84 -32.23
N GLY A 445 -7.84 9.76 -30.99
CA GLY A 445 -9.17 10.27 -30.61
C GLY A 445 -9.18 11.79 -30.45
N GLY A 446 -9.81 12.50 -31.39
CA GLY A 446 -10.08 13.93 -31.27
C GLY A 446 -11.31 14.21 -30.39
N ASN A 447 -11.21 15.17 -29.46
CA ASN A 447 -12.35 15.62 -28.66
C ASN A 447 -13.39 16.35 -29.53
N VAL A 448 -14.64 15.89 -29.50
CA VAL A 448 -15.78 16.59 -30.12
C VAL A 448 -16.73 17.07 -29.01
N ASN A 449 -16.78 18.38 -28.80
CA ASN A 449 -17.69 19.01 -27.83
C ASN A 449 -19.06 19.24 -28.49
N THR A 450 -20.12 18.64 -27.94
CA THR A 450 -21.50 18.88 -28.39
C THR A 450 -22.45 19.05 -27.21
N GLN A 451 -23.20 20.15 -27.20
CA GLN A 451 -24.36 20.33 -26.34
C GLN A 451 -25.60 19.74 -27.04
N GLY A 452 -26.40 18.95 -26.31
CA GLY A 452 -27.81 18.70 -26.62
C GLY A 452 -28.14 17.99 -27.95
N GLY A 453 -27.91 16.68 -28.03
CA GLY A 453 -28.42 15.85 -29.14
C GLY A 453 -28.39 14.36 -28.82
N LYS A 454 -29.41 13.61 -29.24
CA LYS A 454 -29.46 12.14 -29.07
C LYS A 454 -28.42 11.48 -29.97
N ALA A 455 -27.48 10.72 -29.39
CA ALA A 455 -26.58 9.88 -30.17
C ALA A 455 -27.32 8.65 -30.70
N PHE A 456 -27.30 8.45 -32.02
CA PHE A 456 -27.60 7.17 -32.67
C PHE A 456 -26.28 6.46 -32.98
N PHE A 457 -26.17 5.18 -32.62
CA PHE A 457 -25.02 4.34 -32.98
C PHE A 457 -25.24 3.71 -34.36
N GLY A 458 -24.70 4.33 -35.41
CA GLY A 458 -24.54 3.72 -36.73
C GLY A 458 -23.17 3.04 -36.85
N GLN A 459 -23.11 1.83 -37.40
CA GLN A 459 -21.85 1.19 -37.78
C GLN A 459 -21.49 1.58 -39.22
N ASN A 460 -20.49 2.46 -39.38
CA ASN A 460 -19.97 2.82 -40.70
C ASN A 460 -18.79 1.91 -41.05
N THR A 461 -19.00 0.97 -41.97
CA THR A 461 -17.94 0.14 -42.58
C THR A 461 -17.37 0.82 -43.83
N PHE A 462 -16.09 1.17 -43.80
CA PHE A 462 -15.37 1.71 -44.96
C PHE A 462 -15.01 0.59 -45.94
N ASN A 463 -15.02 0.89 -47.24
CA ASN A 463 -14.44 0.00 -48.26
C ASN A 463 -12.93 0.27 -48.44
N SER A 464 -12.25 -0.58 -49.21
CA SER A 464 -10.78 -0.54 -49.40
C SER A 464 -10.22 0.74 -50.01
N ASN A 465 -11.07 1.62 -50.56
CA ASN A 465 -10.66 2.82 -51.28
C ASN A 465 -10.91 4.11 -50.47
N GLY A 466 -11.55 4.01 -49.29
CA GLY A 466 -11.66 5.10 -48.31
C GLY A 466 -12.88 6.02 -48.42
N ASP A 467 -13.70 5.88 -49.46
CA ASP A 467 -14.92 6.69 -49.63
C ASP A 467 -16.04 6.29 -48.64
N ILE A 468 -16.78 7.30 -48.16
CA ILE A 468 -17.98 7.13 -47.34
C ILE A 468 -19.21 7.26 -48.25
N ASN A 469 -20.00 6.20 -48.35
CA ASN A 469 -21.38 6.29 -48.84
C ASN A 469 -22.29 6.78 -47.70
N PHE A 470 -23.23 7.67 -48.03
CA PHE A 470 -24.32 8.13 -47.15
C PHE A 470 -25.54 7.21 -47.26
#